data_AF-A0A7X5BBX5-F1
#
_entry.id   AF-A0A7X5BBX5-F1
#
_cell.length_a   1.000
_cell.length_b   1.000
_cell.length_c   1.000
_cell.angle_alpha   90.00
_cell.angle_beta   90.00
_cell.angle_gamma   90.00
#
_symmetry.space_group_name_H-M   'P 1'
#
loop_
_entity.id
_entity.type
_entity.pdbx_description
1 polymer ?
#
loop_
_entity_poly.entity_id
_entity_poly.type
_entity_poly.pdbx_seq_one_letter_code
_entity_poly.pdbx_strand_id
1 'polypeptide(L)'
;MKRLFQTPSIDWPYKYRAKQAVVHSPLLKHFYQAEITSGNTELGEMEFVAMDFETTGLNADKDEIITIGLVPFTLQRIYLNRAKHWTVRPRQKLDEESVIIHGITHSDIMGAPDLSEIIDDLLEQLTGKVIVVHFHKIEREFLDQAFKRRI
;
A
#
# COMPACT_ATOMS: atom_id res chain seq x y z
N MET A 1 -27.16 -25.45 -20.91
CA MET A 1 -26.90 -24.01 -20.73
C MET A 1 -26.58 -23.73 -19.27
N LYS A 2 -25.31 -23.55 -18.89
CA LYS A 2 -24.91 -23.14 -17.52
C LYS A 2 -24.02 -21.90 -17.62
N ARG A 3 -24.66 -20.72 -17.63
CA ARG A 3 -24.06 -19.45 -17.21
C ARG A 3 -24.81 -19.03 -15.95
N LEU A 4 -24.52 -19.68 -14.82
CA LEU A 4 -24.90 -19.18 -13.51
C LEU A 4 -23.63 -19.23 -12.66
N PHE A 5 -23.32 -18.12 -11.99
CA PHE A 5 -22.19 -17.90 -11.09
C PHE A 5 -20.82 -17.67 -11.76
N GLN A 6 -20.68 -16.56 -12.50
CA GLN A 6 -19.39 -15.84 -12.48
C GLN A 6 -19.56 -14.68 -11.52
N THR A 7 -18.88 -14.76 -10.37
CA THR A 7 -18.60 -13.60 -9.53
C THR A 7 -18.03 -12.52 -10.45
N PRO A 8 -18.50 -11.25 -10.41
CA PRO A 8 -17.91 -10.22 -11.24
C PRO A 8 -16.42 -10.14 -10.89
N SER A 9 -15.56 -10.59 -11.80
CA SER A 9 -14.12 -10.38 -11.65
C SER A 9 -13.88 -8.90 -11.89
N ILE A 10 -13.09 -8.27 -11.01
CA ILE A 10 -12.68 -6.89 -11.23
C ILE A 10 -11.76 -6.89 -12.45
N ASP A 11 -12.14 -6.15 -13.49
CA ASP A 11 -11.25 -5.87 -14.62
C ASP A 11 -10.19 -4.85 -14.18
N TRP A 12 -9.13 -5.37 -13.57
CA TRP A 12 -8.01 -4.58 -13.09
C TRP A 12 -7.29 -3.81 -14.21
N PRO A 13 -7.01 -4.38 -15.40
CA PRO A 13 -6.48 -3.62 -16.52
C PRO A 13 -7.33 -2.40 -16.89
N TYR A 14 -8.66 -2.54 -16.99
CA TYR A 14 -9.55 -1.41 -17.23
C TYR A 14 -9.48 -0.38 -16.11
N LYS A 15 -9.54 -0.83 -14.85
CA LYS A 15 -9.49 0.05 -13.67
C LYS A 15 -8.17 0.84 -13.60
N TYR A 16 -7.03 0.22 -13.90
CA TYR A 16 -5.73 0.87 -13.94
C TYR A 16 -5.66 1.93 -15.04
N ARG A 17 -6.09 1.60 -16.27
CA ARG A 17 -6.18 2.59 -17.36
C ARG A 17 -7.08 3.78 -17.00
N ALA A 18 -8.25 3.50 -16.41
CA ALA A 18 -9.17 4.55 -15.97
C ALA A 18 -8.56 5.45 -14.89
N LYS A 19 -7.82 4.88 -13.93
CA LYS A 19 -7.11 5.65 -12.90
C LYS A 19 -5.94 6.45 -13.48
N GLN A 20 -5.13 5.85 -14.34
CA GLN A 20 -4.03 6.51 -15.05
C GLN A 20 -4.49 7.76 -15.81
N ALA A 21 -5.67 7.69 -16.44
CA ALA A 21 -6.23 8.79 -17.22
C ALA A 21 -6.64 10.01 -16.39
N VAL A 22 -6.93 9.82 -15.08
CA VAL A 22 -7.48 10.89 -14.22
C VAL A 22 -6.50 11.39 -13.16
N VAL A 23 -5.43 10.66 -12.87
CA VAL A 23 -4.41 11.12 -11.90
C VAL A 23 -3.52 12.21 -12.50
N HIS A 24 -3.15 13.18 -11.67
CA HIS A 24 -2.27 14.29 -12.08
C HIS A 24 -0.81 14.02 -11.72
N SER A 25 -0.55 13.39 -10.57
CA SER A 25 0.79 13.04 -10.10
C SER A 25 1.54 12.16 -11.11
N PRO A 26 2.77 12.55 -11.52
CA PRO A 26 3.63 11.71 -12.36
C PRO A 26 3.94 10.34 -11.74
N LEU A 27 4.10 10.30 -10.41
CA LEU A 27 4.37 9.06 -9.66
C LEU A 27 3.20 8.08 -9.79
N LEU A 28 1.97 8.56 -9.59
CA LEU A 28 0.78 7.73 -9.76
C LEU A 28 0.54 7.33 -11.22
N LYS A 29 0.86 8.22 -12.18
CA LYS A 29 0.82 7.85 -13.60
C LYS A 29 1.76 6.68 -13.89
N HIS A 30 3.00 6.73 -13.39
CA HIS A 30 3.96 5.65 -13.55
C HIS A 30 3.48 4.36 -12.88
N PHE A 31 2.98 4.43 -11.65
CA PHE A 31 2.41 3.27 -10.94
C PHE A 31 1.28 2.61 -11.74
N TYR A 32 0.33 3.38 -12.28
CA TYR A 32 -0.79 2.85 -13.06
C TYR A 32 -0.43 2.45 -14.50
N GLN A 33 0.74 2.84 -15.01
CA GLN A 33 1.25 2.41 -16.31
C GLN A 33 1.76 0.97 -16.31
N ALA A 34 2.15 0.44 -15.14
CA ALA A 34 2.66 -0.91 -15.05
C ALA A 34 1.61 -1.92 -15.53
N GLU A 35 2.08 -2.91 -16.26
CA GLU A 35 1.23 -4.01 -16.68
C GLU A 35 0.73 -4.76 -15.45
N ILE A 36 -0.59 -4.85 -15.33
CA ILE A 36 -1.21 -5.71 -14.33
C ILE A 36 -1.43 -7.09 -14.92
N THR A 37 -1.07 -8.09 -14.13
CA THR A 37 -1.39 -9.50 -14.38
C THR A 37 -2.89 -9.68 -14.56
N SER A 38 -3.28 -10.32 -15.65
CA SER A 38 -4.68 -10.64 -15.91
C SER A 38 -5.24 -11.56 -14.82
N GLY A 39 -6.57 -11.59 -14.65
CA GLY A 39 -7.20 -12.54 -13.72
C GLY A 39 -6.98 -14.03 -14.07
N ASN A 40 -6.41 -14.31 -15.25
CA ASN A 40 -6.07 -15.66 -15.71
C ASN A 40 -4.57 -15.97 -15.59
N THR A 41 -3.74 -15.04 -15.12
CA THR A 41 -2.30 -15.26 -14.93
C THR A 41 -2.09 -16.28 -13.81
N GLU A 42 -1.18 -17.22 -14.02
CA GLU A 42 -0.88 -18.25 -13.02
C GLU A 42 -0.18 -17.62 -11.81
N LEU A 43 -0.55 -18.00 -10.60
CA LEU A 43 0.04 -17.45 -9.37
C LEU A 43 1.58 -17.63 -9.31
N GLY A 44 2.12 -18.65 -9.98
CA GLY A 44 3.55 -18.91 -10.05
C GLY A 44 4.33 -17.92 -10.91
N GLU A 45 3.65 -17.18 -11.79
CA GLU A 45 4.22 -16.14 -12.66
C GLU A 45 4.12 -14.74 -12.02
N MET A 46 3.54 -14.64 -10.82
CA MET A 46 3.25 -13.38 -10.15
C MET A 46 4.32 -13.01 -9.14
N GLU A 47 4.58 -11.72 -9.04
CA GLU A 47 5.35 -11.13 -7.94
C GLU A 47 4.40 -10.54 -6.89
N PHE A 48 4.72 -10.77 -5.63
CA PHE A 48 3.93 -10.32 -4.50
C PHE A 48 4.74 -9.44 -3.56
N VAL A 49 4.03 -8.61 -2.79
CA VAL A 49 4.60 -7.87 -1.67
C VAL A 49 3.63 -7.94 -0.50
N ALA A 50 4.09 -8.56 0.59
CA ALA A 50 3.38 -8.51 1.87
C ALA A 50 3.56 -7.11 2.45
N MET A 51 2.47 -6.49 2.89
CA MET A 51 2.45 -5.13 3.44
C MET A 51 1.69 -5.09 4.75
N ASP A 52 2.17 -4.26 5.67
CA ASP A 52 1.54 -4.01 6.96
C ASP A 52 1.85 -2.58 7.43
N PHE A 53 0.92 -1.96 8.17
CA PHE A 53 1.03 -0.59 8.68
C PHE A 53 0.81 -0.56 10.19
N GLU A 54 1.54 0.34 10.85
CA GLU A 54 1.11 0.91 12.13
C GLU A 54 0.59 2.32 11.91
N THR A 55 -0.47 2.68 12.62
CA THR A 55 -1.20 3.94 12.43
C THR A 55 -1.48 4.60 13.78
N THR A 56 -1.76 5.90 13.77
CA THR A 56 -2.12 6.65 15.00
C THR A 56 -3.50 6.28 15.56
N GLY A 57 -4.26 5.45 14.83
CA GLY A 57 -5.64 5.07 15.12
C GLY A 57 -6.25 4.33 13.92
N LEU A 58 -7.54 3.99 13.97
CA LEU A 58 -8.19 3.14 12.96
C LEU A 58 -9.02 3.91 11.91
N ASN A 59 -9.09 5.24 11.98
CA ASN A 59 -9.92 6.06 11.11
C ASN A 59 -9.05 6.82 10.07
N ALA A 60 -8.93 6.29 8.85
CA ALA A 60 -8.11 6.89 7.79
C ALA A 60 -8.45 8.35 7.42
N ASP A 61 -9.66 8.85 7.74
CA ASP A 61 -10.02 10.26 7.50
C ASP A 61 -9.34 11.22 8.51
N LYS A 62 -8.95 10.70 9.68
CA LYS A 62 -8.35 11.46 10.77
C LYS A 62 -6.91 11.00 11.00
N ASP A 63 -6.75 9.70 11.17
CA ASP A 63 -5.50 9.02 11.48
C ASP A 63 -4.50 8.99 10.33
N GLU A 64 -3.23 8.84 10.71
CA GLU A 64 -2.11 8.80 9.78
C GLU A 64 -1.28 7.53 9.98
N ILE A 65 -0.59 7.14 8.91
CA ILE A 65 0.41 6.06 8.92
C ILE A 65 1.61 6.51 9.73
N ILE A 66 2.16 5.62 10.55
CA ILE A 66 3.39 5.79 11.34
C ILE A 66 4.50 4.90 10.81
N THR A 67 4.19 3.67 10.40
CA THR A 67 5.16 2.77 9.79
C THR A 67 4.58 2.04 8.59
N ILE A 68 5.48 1.64 7.69
CA ILE A 68 5.17 0.79 6.55
C ILE A 68 6.21 -0.32 6.50
N GLY A 69 5.77 -1.56 6.66
CA GLY A 69 6.59 -2.75 6.45
C GLY A 69 6.25 -3.41 5.12
N LEU A 70 7.27 -3.76 4.33
CA LEU A 70 7.12 -4.51 3.08
C LEU A 70 8.07 -5.70 3.04
N VAL A 71 7.56 -6.85 2.58
CA VAL A 71 8.37 -8.03 2.27
C VAL A 71 8.00 -8.58 0.90
N PRO A 72 8.86 -8.46 -0.12
CA PRO A 72 8.58 -9.02 -1.43
C PRO A 72 8.74 -10.55 -1.40
N PHE A 73 7.90 -11.25 -2.16
CA PHE A 73 7.92 -12.71 -2.26
C PHE A 73 7.35 -13.22 -3.59
N THR A 74 7.65 -14.48 -3.86
CA THR A 74 7.08 -15.32 -4.93
C THR A 74 6.57 -16.61 -4.29
N LEU A 75 5.87 -17.47 -5.03
CA LEU A 75 5.45 -18.77 -4.51
C LEU A 75 6.63 -19.69 -4.12
N GLN A 76 7.84 -19.41 -4.62
CA GLN A 76 9.02 -20.21 -4.32
C GLN A 76 9.83 -19.67 -3.15
N ARG A 77 9.75 -18.36 -2.86
CA ARG A 77 10.63 -17.71 -1.87
C ARG A 77 10.10 -16.39 -1.32
N ILE A 78 10.35 -16.19 -0.02
CA ILE A 78 10.26 -14.90 0.68
C ILE A 78 11.65 -14.23 0.70
N TYR A 79 11.73 -12.97 0.26
CA TYR A 79 13.00 -12.26 0.10
C TYR A 79 13.24 -11.25 1.25
N LEU A 80 13.60 -11.75 2.43
CA LEU A 80 13.84 -10.91 3.62
C LEU A 80 14.96 -9.88 3.43
N ASN A 81 15.98 -10.19 2.61
CA ASN A 81 17.06 -9.25 2.29
C ASN A 81 16.62 -8.07 1.41
N ARG A 82 15.38 -8.11 0.90
CA ARG A 82 14.74 -7.04 0.13
C ARG A 82 13.59 -6.39 0.90
N ALA A 83 13.39 -6.79 2.16
CA ALA A 83 12.38 -6.17 3.01
C ALA A 83 12.68 -4.68 3.17
N LYS A 84 11.63 -3.88 3.21
CA LYS A 84 11.70 -2.45 3.47
C LYS A 84 10.87 -2.12 4.69
N HIS A 85 11.36 -1.17 5.46
CA HIS A 85 10.67 -0.62 6.60
C HIS A 85 10.88 0.88 6.57
N TRP A 86 9.79 1.64 6.65
CA TRP A 86 9.85 3.07 6.87
C TRP A 86 9.12 3.41 8.15
N THR A 87 9.74 4.26 8.95
CA THR A 87 9.04 5.06 9.96
C THR A 87 8.78 6.42 9.33
N VAL A 88 7.55 6.92 9.47
CA VAL A 88 7.10 8.21 8.94
C VAL A 88 6.54 9.05 10.07
N ARG A 89 6.75 10.36 9.98
CA ARG A 89 6.23 11.31 10.96
C ARG A 89 4.80 11.70 10.59
N PRO A 90 3.78 11.37 11.41
CA PRO A 90 2.43 11.89 11.24
C PRO A 90 2.42 13.40 11.44
N ARG A 91 1.53 14.11 10.75
CA ARG A 91 1.35 15.56 10.92
C ARG A 91 0.53 15.87 12.18
N GLN A 92 -0.30 14.92 12.61
CA GLN A 92 -1.04 15.00 13.87
C GLN A 92 -0.28 14.39 15.06
N LYS A 93 -0.72 14.74 16.28
CA LYS A 93 -0.20 14.14 17.52
C LYS A 93 -0.58 12.66 17.59
N LEU A 94 0.31 11.85 18.15
CA LEU A 94 0.03 10.45 18.47
C LEU A 94 -1.04 10.36 19.56
N ASP A 95 -1.96 9.41 19.40
CA ASP A 95 -2.87 9.00 20.45
C ASP A 95 -2.14 8.06 21.42
N GLU A 96 -2.28 8.29 22.74
CA GLU A 96 -1.64 7.45 23.76
C GLU A 96 -2.12 5.99 23.68
N GLU A 97 -3.38 5.75 23.26
CA GLU A 97 -3.89 4.39 23.07
C GLU A 97 -3.16 3.64 21.96
N SER A 98 -2.81 4.32 20.86
CA SER A 98 -2.05 3.72 19.76
C SER A 98 -0.64 3.31 20.22
N VAL A 99 0.02 4.16 21.00
CA VAL A 99 1.35 3.88 21.56
C VAL A 99 1.34 2.64 22.46
N ILE A 100 0.27 2.41 23.22
CA ILE A 100 0.12 1.21 24.05
C ILE A 100 0.04 -0.06 23.20
N ILE A 101 -0.56 0.02 22.02
CA ILE A 101 -0.78 -1.12 21.13
C ILE A 101 0.50 -1.50 20.37
N HIS A 102 1.09 -0.56 19.63
CA HIS A 102 2.20 -0.83 18.73
C HIS A 102 3.59 -0.50 19.34
N GLY A 103 3.63 0.21 20.47
CA GLY A 103 4.87 0.53 21.19
C GLY A 103 5.76 1.59 20.52
N ILE A 104 5.25 2.33 19.54
CA ILE A 104 6.01 3.36 18.81
C ILE A 104 5.75 4.69 19.48
N THR A 105 6.78 5.27 20.08
CA THR A 105 6.69 6.48 20.87
C THR A 105 6.85 7.72 20.01
N HIS A 106 6.48 8.88 20.57
CA HIS A 106 6.73 10.16 19.90
C HIS A 106 8.22 10.36 19.57
N SER A 107 9.12 9.96 20.47
CA SER A 107 10.58 10.03 20.26
C SER A 107 11.05 9.23 19.04
N ASP A 108 10.43 8.07 18.76
CA ASP A 108 10.82 7.20 17.66
C ASP A 108 10.50 7.82 16.28
N ILE A 109 9.55 8.75 16.24
CA ILE A 109 9.04 9.35 15.00
C ILE A 109 9.46 10.81 14.79
N MET A 110 10.04 11.49 15.79
CA MET A 110 10.34 12.94 15.68
C MET A 110 11.27 13.27 14.51
N GLY A 111 12.25 12.40 14.25
CA GLY A 111 13.23 12.53 13.18
C GLY A 111 12.87 11.81 11.88
N ALA A 112 11.70 11.16 11.84
CA ALA A 112 11.24 10.45 10.65
C ALA A 112 10.82 11.44 9.54
N PRO A 113 10.97 11.07 8.26
CA PRO A 113 10.48 11.86 7.14
C PRO A 113 8.94 11.96 7.13
N ASP A 114 8.39 12.98 6.47
CA ASP A 114 6.97 12.94 6.08
C ASP A 114 6.77 11.85 5.02
N LEU A 115 5.60 11.24 4.99
CA LEU A 115 5.27 10.25 3.97
C LEU A 115 5.54 10.75 2.54
N SER A 116 5.36 12.05 2.26
CA SER A 116 5.65 12.61 0.93
C SER A 116 7.08 12.37 0.43
N GLU A 117 8.04 12.23 1.35
CA GLU A 117 9.45 12.03 1.02
C GLU A 117 9.78 10.57 0.68
N ILE A 118 8.89 9.62 0.99
CA ILE A 118 9.08 8.19 0.71
C ILE A 118 8.08 7.61 -0.29
N ILE A 119 7.13 8.41 -0.80
CA ILE A 119 6.08 7.94 -1.72
C ILE A 119 6.67 7.34 -2.99
N ASP A 120 7.73 7.93 -3.55
CA ASP A 120 8.37 7.44 -4.78
C ASP A 120 8.94 6.03 -4.55
N ASP A 121 9.82 5.88 -3.56
CA ASP A 121 10.39 4.60 -3.13
C ASP A 121 9.30 3.56 -2.81
N LEU A 122 8.25 3.96 -2.10
CA LEU A 122 7.12 3.08 -1.78
C LEU A 122 6.44 2.60 -3.07
N LEU A 123 6.08 3.49 -3.98
CA LEU A 123 5.43 3.13 -5.24
C LEU A 123 6.35 2.25 -6.10
N GLU A 124 7.67 2.48 -6.10
CA GLU A 124 8.62 1.60 -6.79
C GLU A 124 8.55 0.16 -6.25
N GLN A 125 8.48 -0.02 -4.92
CA GLN A 125 8.34 -1.35 -4.33
C GLN A 125 7.00 -2.02 -4.68
N LEU A 126 5.92 -1.25 -4.79
CA LEU A 126 4.57 -1.78 -5.06
C LEU A 126 4.27 -2.01 -6.54
N THR A 127 4.92 -1.25 -7.43
CA THR A 127 4.62 -1.25 -8.87
C THR A 127 4.77 -2.65 -9.47
N GLY A 128 3.76 -3.07 -10.25
CA GLY A 128 3.72 -4.36 -10.94
C GLY A 128 3.45 -5.59 -10.06
N LYS A 129 3.32 -5.42 -8.73
CA LYS A 129 3.19 -6.54 -7.78
C LYS A 129 1.78 -6.64 -7.22
N VAL A 130 1.38 -7.85 -6.84
CA VAL A 130 0.17 -8.04 -6.03
C VAL A 130 0.48 -7.77 -4.57
N ILE A 131 -0.18 -6.74 -4.05
CA ILE A 131 -0.08 -6.34 -2.65
C ILE A 131 -0.93 -7.29 -1.81
N VAL A 132 -0.30 -7.93 -0.84
CA VAL A 132 -0.93 -8.89 0.08
C VAL A 132 -0.94 -8.29 1.48
N VAL A 133 -2.13 -8.17 2.04
CA VAL A 133 -2.41 -7.53 3.32
C VAL A 133 -3.41 -8.39 4.09
N HIS A 134 -3.36 -8.34 5.42
CA HIS A 134 -4.29 -9.13 6.24
C HIS A 134 -5.72 -8.59 6.14
N PHE A 135 -5.89 -7.26 6.19
CA PHE A 135 -7.21 -6.62 6.14
C PHE A 135 -7.23 -5.40 5.23
N HIS A 136 -7.32 -5.66 3.92
CA HIS A 136 -7.20 -4.68 2.83
C HIS A 136 -8.00 -3.37 2.94
N LYS A 137 -9.02 -3.31 3.79
CA LYS A 137 -9.79 -2.09 4.00
C LYS A 137 -8.92 -1.02 4.64
N ILE A 138 -8.13 -1.38 5.66
CA ILE A 138 -7.24 -0.44 6.36
C ILE A 138 -6.22 0.11 5.38
N GLU A 139 -5.40 -0.73 4.76
CA GLU A 139 -4.27 -0.24 3.98
C GLU A 139 -4.73 0.54 2.75
N ARG A 140 -5.85 0.14 2.14
CA ARG A 140 -6.42 0.86 0.99
C ARG A 140 -6.95 2.23 1.39
N GLU A 141 -7.67 2.35 2.50
CA GLU A 141 -8.23 3.63 2.96
C GLU A 141 -7.12 4.58 3.42
N PHE A 142 -6.13 4.08 4.18
CA PHE A 142 -4.99 4.87 4.62
C PHE A 142 -4.13 5.36 3.45
N LEU A 143 -3.77 4.50 2.49
CA LEU A 143 -3.01 4.96 1.32
C LEU A 143 -3.80 5.96 0.46
N ASP A 144 -5.10 5.72 0.22
CA ASP A 144 -5.92 6.64 -0.58
C ASP A 144 -6.02 8.03 0.07
N GLN A 145 -6.27 8.09 1.38
CA GLN A 145 -6.31 9.35 2.11
C GLN A 145 -4.93 10.01 2.19
N ALA A 146 -3.88 9.24 2.44
CA ALA A 146 -2.54 9.79 2.56
C ALA A 146 -2.03 10.35 1.23
N PHE A 147 -2.31 9.68 0.10
CA PHE A 147 -1.94 10.15 -1.22
C PHE A 147 -2.74 11.39 -1.62
N LYS A 148 -4.08 11.42 -1.43
CA LYS A 148 -4.89 12.62 -1.71
C LYS A 148 -4.41 13.88 -0.97
N ARG A 149 -3.83 13.73 0.21
CA ARG A 149 -3.29 14.85 1.01
C ARG A 149 -1.89 15.31 0.56
N ARG A 150 -1.19 14.52 -0.26
CA ARG A 150 0.25 14.69 -0.52
C ARG A 150 0.63 14.76 -2.00
N ILE A 151 -0.09 14.09 -2.90
CA ILE A 151 0.23 13.94 -4.33
C ILE A 151 -0.99 13.92 -5.25
#